data_AF-W2TCJ1-F1
#
_entry.id   AF-W2TCJ1-F1
#
_cell.length_a   1.000
_cell.length_b   1.000
_cell.length_c   1.000
_cell.angle_alpha   90.00
_cell.angle_beta   90.00
_cell.angle_gamma   90.00
#
_symmetry.space_group_name_H-M   'P 1'
#
loop_
_entity.id
_entity.type
_entity.pdbx_description
1 polymer ?
#
loop_
_entity_poly.entity_id
_entity_poly.type
_entity_poly.pdbx_seq_one_letter_code
_entity_poly.pdbx_strand_id
1 'polypeptide(L)'
;MLKYQLCSSCRAVRHLPHSYFPRVLNEIICGESACVRGDGRCAQRFLPLKDIDPFVEEVDGIFRFRLPPNDNYAPILILHNEGTDLCPKWRLVSIELRTCCDCVIHPYSPFLRYVHGD
;
A
#
# COMPACT_ATOMS: atom_id res chain seq x y z
N MET A 1 -11.57 13.19 23.27
CA MET A 1 -11.96 12.48 22.03
C MET A 1 -11.41 11.06 22.08
N LEU A 2 -12.25 10.06 22.31
CA LEU A 2 -11.84 8.65 22.26
C LEU A 2 -11.66 8.25 20.79
N LYS A 3 -10.40 8.15 20.33
CA LYS A 3 -10.08 7.54 19.04
C LYS A 3 -10.19 6.03 19.21
N TYR A 4 -11.25 5.43 18.69
CA TYR A 4 -11.35 3.97 18.55
C TYR A 4 -10.48 3.50 17.38
N GLN A 5 -9.16 3.62 17.51
CA GLN A 5 -8.24 2.90 16.63
C GLN A 5 -8.10 1.49 17.18
N LEU A 6 -8.61 0.50 16.43
CA LEU A 6 -8.50 -0.92 16.80
C LEU A 6 -7.04 -1.38 16.84
N CYS A 7 -6.19 -0.76 16.02
CA CYS A 7 -4.77 -1.02 15.93
C CYS A 7 -3.97 0.25 16.20
N SER A 8 -2.95 0.11 17.04
CA SER A 8 -1.96 1.17 17.22
C SER A 8 -1.16 1.35 15.92
N SER A 9 -0.83 2.60 15.59
CA SER A 9 -0.01 2.90 14.42
C SER A 9 0.81 4.17 14.60
N CYS A 10 1.91 4.24 13.87
CA CYS A 10 2.80 5.38 13.80
C CYS A 10 2.84 5.94 12.38
N ARG A 11 2.91 7.26 12.25
CA ARG A 11 3.21 7.91 10.98
C ARG A 11 4.72 7.90 10.77
N ALA A 12 5.15 7.42 9.62
CA ALA A 12 6.54 7.36 9.24
C ALA A 12 6.76 8.03 7.88
N VAL A 13 8.01 8.44 7.65
CA VAL A 13 8.44 9.00 6.38
C VAL A 13 9.57 8.12 5.84
N ARG A 14 9.40 7.61 4.63
CA ARG A 14 10.41 6.84 3.91
C ARG A 14 11.12 7.74 2.90
N HIS A 15 12.43 7.84 3.03
CA HIS A 15 13.28 8.53 2.07
C HIS A 15 13.83 7.54 1.05
N LEU A 16 13.51 7.75 -0.21
CA LEU A 16 14.09 7.03 -1.34
C LEU A 16 15.42 7.67 -1.79
N PRO A 17 16.24 6.94 -2.58
CA PRO A 17 17.40 7.52 -3.25
C PRO A 17 17.03 8.71 -4.14
N HIS A 18 18.02 9.55 -4.48
CA HIS A 18 17.80 10.74 -5.31
C HIS A 18 17.29 10.43 -6.71
N SER A 19 17.56 9.23 -7.22
CA SER A 19 17.07 8.74 -8.51
C SER A 19 15.57 8.46 -8.54
N TYR A 20 14.83 8.64 -7.43
CA TYR A 20 13.39 8.36 -7.38
C TYR A 20 12.55 9.62 -7.25
N PHE A 21 11.38 9.61 -7.89
CA PHE A 21 10.33 10.60 -7.72
C PHE A 21 8.95 9.96 -7.51
N PRO A 22 8.20 10.33 -6.45
CA PRO A 22 8.59 11.23 -5.37
C PRO A 22 9.62 10.59 -4.43
N ARG A 23 10.58 11.37 -3.97
CA ARG A 23 11.65 10.87 -3.09
C ARG A 23 11.17 10.58 -1.65
N VAL A 24 10.14 11.30 -1.20
CA VAL A 24 9.66 11.22 0.17
C VAL A 24 8.27 10.61 0.16
N LEU A 25 8.12 9.47 0.82
CA LEU A 25 6.87 8.73 0.91
C LEU A 25 6.33 8.78 2.34
N ASN A 26 5.05 9.10 2.48
CA ASN A 26 4.35 9.02 3.75
C ASN A 26 3.84 7.60 3.97
N GLU A 27 4.15 7.03 5.12
CA GLU A 27 3.78 5.66 5.47
C GLU A 27 3.10 5.59 6.83
N ILE A 28 2.32 4.52 7.04
CA ILE A 28 1.76 4.14 8.32
C ILE A 28 2.35 2.80 8.74
N ILE A 29 3.02 2.76 9.88
CA ILE A 29 3.61 1.54 10.46
C ILE A 29 2.69 1.06 11.58
N CYS A 30 2.27 -0.20 11.53
CA CYS A 30 1.48 -0.79 12.59
C CYS A 30 2.33 -1.09 13.82
N GLY A 31 1.79 -0.78 15.00
CA GLY A 31 2.33 -1.29 16.26
C GLY A 31 1.90 -2.73 16.48
N GLU A 32 2.69 -3.47 17.25
CA GLU A 32 2.31 -4.80 17.73
C GLU A 32 1.20 -4.65 18.77
N SER A 33 -0.03 -4.90 18.36
CA SER A 33 -1.18 -4.93 19.27
C SER A 33 -2.16 -5.98 18.83
N ALA A 34 -2.75 -6.68 19.79
CA ALA A 34 -4.00 -7.37 19.57
C ALA A 34 -5.12 -6.33 19.48
N CYS A 35 -6.10 -6.57 18.62
CA CYS A 35 -7.27 -5.73 18.45
C CYS A 35 -8.51 -6.47 18.97
N VAL A 36 -9.60 -5.73 19.20
CA VAL A 36 -10.87 -6.29 19.70
C VAL A 36 -10.64 -7.12 20.97
N ARG A 37 -9.95 -6.56 21.97
CA ARG A 37 -9.67 -7.21 23.27
C ARG A 37 -8.95 -8.57 23.19
N GLY A 38 -8.19 -8.83 22.11
CA GLY A 38 -7.45 -10.09 21.94
C GLY A 38 -8.02 -11.00 20.86
N ASP A 39 -9.22 -10.71 20.36
CA ASP A 39 -9.91 -11.52 19.36
C ASP A 39 -9.43 -11.28 17.92
N GLY A 40 -8.49 -10.37 17.71
CA GLY A 40 -7.85 -10.18 16.42
C GLY A 40 -6.42 -9.71 16.53
N ARG A 41 -5.73 -9.73 15.39
CA ARG A 41 -4.37 -9.23 15.25
C ARG A 41 -4.31 -8.06 14.28
N CYS A 42 -3.48 -7.08 14.60
CA CYS A 42 -3.19 -5.99 13.68
C CYS A 42 -2.29 -6.46 12.54
N ALA A 43 -2.68 -6.17 11.30
CA ALA A 43 -1.95 -6.52 10.09
C ALA A 43 -1.58 -5.26 9.31
N GLN A 44 -0.31 -5.16 8.91
CA GLN A 44 0.18 -4.12 8.02
C GLN A 44 -0.40 -4.31 6.61
N ARG A 45 -0.95 -3.23 6.05
CA ARG A 45 -1.38 -3.20 4.65
C ARG A 45 -0.40 -2.42 3.79
N PHE A 46 -0.26 -2.89 2.57
CA PHE A 46 0.59 -2.36 1.53
C PHE A 46 -0.24 -2.05 0.28
N LEU A 47 0.12 -1.01 -0.46
CA LEU A 47 -0.42 -0.76 -1.79
C LEU A 47 0.56 -1.27 -2.86
N PRO A 48 0.05 -1.85 -3.97
CA PRO A 48 -1.34 -2.31 -4.14
C PRO A 48 -1.66 -3.47 -3.19
N LEU A 49 -2.96 -3.70 -2.91
CA LEU A 49 -3.41 -4.78 -2.04
C LEU A 49 -3.35 -6.18 -2.69
N LYS A 50 -2.81 -6.27 -3.92
CA LYS A 50 -2.54 -7.50 -4.70
C LYS A 50 -1.38 -7.27 -5.67
N ASP A 51 -0.62 -8.32 -5.95
CA ASP A 51 0.45 -8.35 -6.94
C ASP A 51 -0.14 -8.26 -8.36
N ILE A 52 -0.08 -7.07 -8.97
CA ILE A 52 -0.46 -6.84 -10.36
C ILE A 52 0.71 -6.15 -11.04
N ASP A 53 1.24 -6.76 -12.08
CA ASP A 53 2.16 -6.13 -13.00
C ASP A 53 1.36 -5.24 -13.98
N PRO A 54 1.49 -3.90 -13.91
CA PRO A 54 0.75 -3.01 -14.79
C PRO A 54 1.41 -2.99 -16.17
N PHE A 55 0.59 -3.06 -17.22
CA PHE A 55 1.08 -2.73 -18.56
C PHE A 55 1.14 -1.20 -18.69
N VAL A 56 2.37 -0.69 -18.77
CA VAL A 56 2.67 0.73 -18.98
C VAL A 56 3.13 0.90 -20.42
N GLU A 57 2.40 1.72 -21.18
CA GLU A 57 2.77 2.10 -22.54
C GLU A 57 3.05 3.60 -22.60
N GLU A 58 4.17 3.98 -23.21
CA GLU A 58 4.48 5.38 -23.50
C GLU A 58 4.08 5.68 -24.94
N VAL A 59 3.16 6.63 -25.14
CA VAL A 59 2.72 7.10 -26.46
C VAL A 59 2.82 8.62 -26.48
N ASP A 60 3.65 9.16 -27.37
CA ASP A 60 3.87 10.61 -27.53
C ASP A 60 4.23 11.33 -26.22
N GLY A 61 5.03 10.69 -25.37
CA GLY A 61 5.44 11.23 -24.06
C GLY A 61 4.37 11.15 -22.97
N ILE A 62 3.25 10.46 -23.22
CA ILE A 62 2.20 10.21 -22.22
C ILE A 62 2.27 8.74 -21.79
N PHE A 63 2.45 8.52 -20.48
CA PHE A 63 2.34 7.19 -19.87
C PHE A 63 0.87 6.79 -19.74
N ARG A 64 0.45 5.79 -20.50
CA ARG A 64 -0.89 5.19 -20.42
C ARG A 64 -0.85 3.91 -19.60
N PHE A 65 -1.80 3.82 -18.67
CA PHE A 65 -2.00 2.65 -17.82
C PHE A 65 -3.18 1.84 -18.34
N ARG A 66 -2.96 0.57 -18.65
CA ARG A 66 -4.06 -0.35 -18.93
C ARG A 66 -4.13 -1.39 -17.80
N LEU A 67 -5.21 -1.34 -17.02
CA LEU A 67 -5.52 -2.38 -16.05
C LEU A 67 -6.03 -3.64 -16.78
N PRO A 68 -5.71 -4.85 -16.28
CA PRO A 68 -6.32 -6.07 -16.79
C PRO A 68 -7.85 -5.99 -16.70
N PRO A 69 -8.59 -6.50 -17.70
CA PRO A 69 -10.05 -6.56 -17.66
C PRO A 69 -10.49 -7.62 -16.64
N ASN A 70 -10.51 -7.24 -15.35
CA ASN A 70 -11.10 -7.89 -14.18
C ASN A 70 -10.41 -7.46 -12.86
N ASP A 71 -9.41 -6.57 -12.92
CA ASP A 71 -8.74 -6.10 -11.72
C ASP A 71 -9.25 -4.74 -11.23
N ASN A 72 -9.67 -4.71 -9.97
CA ASN A 72 -10.18 -3.51 -9.29
C ASN A 72 -9.08 -2.72 -8.56
N TYR A 73 -7.82 -3.13 -8.67
CA TYR A 73 -6.70 -2.52 -7.95
C TYR A 73 -5.57 -2.17 -8.93
N ALA A 74 -4.95 -1.01 -8.71
CA ALA A 74 -3.81 -0.54 -9.49
C ALA A 74 -2.58 -0.43 -8.57
N PRO A 75 -1.39 -0.85 -9.04
CA PRO A 75 -0.14 -0.63 -8.31
C PRO A 75 0.14 0.86 -8.13
N ILE A 76 0.83 1.20 -7.05
CA ILE A 76 1.47 2.51 -6.94
C ILE A 76 2.69 2.50 -7.83
N LEU A 77 2.73 3.48 -8.72
CA LEU A 77 3.84 3.69 -9.61
C LEU A 77 4.59 4.95 -9.22
N ILE A 78 5.91 4.83 -9.17
CA ILE A 78 6.85 5.93 -8.96
C ILE A 78 7.83 5.96 -10.12
N LEU A 79 8.52 7.08 -10.29
CA LEU A 79 9.53 7.24 -11.32
C LEU A 79 10.90 6.89 -10.75
N HIS A 80 11.65 6.06 -11.47
CA HIS A 80 13.06 5.79 -11.22
C HIS A 80 13.89 6.29 -12.41
N ASN A 81 14.87 7.15 -12.14
CA ASN A 81 15.84 7.61 -13.11
C ASN A 81 16.93 6.54 -13.27
N GLU A 82 16.91 5.82 -14.39
CA GLU A 82 17.97 4.88 -14.77
C GLU A 82 19.11 5.57 -15.54
N GLY A 83 18.98 6.88 -15.82
CA GLY A 83 19.98 7.70 -16.50
C GLY A 83 20.87 8.48 -15.54
N THR A 84 21.27 9.69 -15.94
CA THR A 84 22.03 10.62 -15.08
C THR A 84 21.18 11.86 -14.76
N ASP A 85 21.67 12.73 -13.88
CA ASP A 85 20.99 14.01 -13.60
C ASP A 85 21.03 14.95 -14.81
N LEU A 86 22.03 14.82 -15.68
CA LEU A 86 22.17 15.60 -16.92
C LEU A 86 21.36 15.03 -18.09
N CYS A 87 21.24 13.70 -18.16
CA CYS A 87 20.50 12.97 -19.18
C CYS A 87 19.54 11.98 -18.50
N PRO A 88 18.41 12.47 -17.96
CA PRO A 88 17.51 11.62 -17.22
C PRO A 88 16.81 10.62 -18.14
N LYS A 89 16.66 9.38 -17.65
CA LYS A 89 15.88 8.32 -18.28
C LYS A 89 14.90 7.77 -17.25
N TRP A 90 13.72 8.36 -17.22
CA TRP A 90 12.68 8.01 -16.25
C TRP A 90 11.94 6.75 -16.67
N ARG A 91 11.75 5.84 -15.72
CA ARG A 91 10.94 4.64 -15.88
C ARG A 91 9.94 4.54 -14.74
N LEU A 92 8.72 4.12 -15.05
CA LEU A 92 7.72 3.78 -14.04
C LEU A 92 8.07 2.43 -13.41
N VAL A 93 8.12 2.40 -12.09
CA VAL A 93 8.38 1.20 -11.29
C VAL A 93 7.35 1.10 -10.17
N SER A 94 6.99 -0.12 -9.77
CA SER A 94 6.12 -0.36 -8.62
C SER A 94 6.90 -0.27 -7.31
N ILE A 95 6.21 0.11 -6.24
CA ILE A 95 6.76 0.09 -4.89
C ILE A 95 5.69 -0.37 -3.90
N GLU A 96 6.09 -1.19 -2.95
CA GLU A 96 5.25 -1.52 -1.79
C GLU A 96 5.21 -0.34 -0.83
N LEU A 97 4.03 0.29 -0.71
CA LEU A 97 3.81 1.42 0.20
C LEU A 97 2.95 1.02 1.39
N ARG A 98 3.47 1.19 2.61
CA ARG A 98 2.73 0.94 3.85
C ARG A 98 1.67 2.02 4.11
N THR A 99 0.39 1.67 4.05
CA THR A 99 -0.69 2.68 4.05
C THR A 99 -1.59 2.67 5.27
N CYS A 100 -1.88 1.51 5.86
CA CYS A 100 -2.75 1.41 7.02
C CYS A 100 -2.55 0.10 7.80
N CYS A 101 -3.31 -0.01 8.89
CA CYS A 101 -3.38 -1.18 9.76
C CYS A 101 -4.82 -1.69 9.81
N ASP A 102 -4.98 -2.98 9.51
CA ASP A 102 -6.27 -3.66 9.64
C ASP A 102 -6.28 -4.53 10.88
N CYS A 103 -7.45 -4.64 11.51
CA CYS A 103 -7.70 -5.67 12.51
C CYS A 103 -8.23 -6.92 11.83
N VAL A 104 -7.44 -8.00 11.83
CA VAL A 104 -7.84 -9.30 11.30
C VAL A 104 -8.34 -10.17 12.45
N ILE A 105 -9.64 -10.46 12.46
CA ILE A 105 -10.29 -11.29 13.47
C ILE A 105 -9.80 -12.73 13.38
N HIS A 106 -9.54 -13.35 14.52
CA HIS A 106 -9.13 -14.75 14.59
C HIS A 106 -10.28 -15.69 14.15
N PRO A 107 -9.99 -16.81 13.47
CA PRO A 107 -11.02 -17.74 13.00
C PRO A 107 -11.89 -18.34 14.12
N TYR A 108 -11.34 -18.46 15.33
CA TYR A 108 -12.03 -18.99 16.51
C TYR A 108 -12.81 -17.92 17.30
N SER A 109 -12.73 -16.65 16.88
CA SER A 109 -13.36 -15.55 17.59
C SER A 109 -14.89 -15.59 17.43
N PRO A 110 -15.67 -15.30 18.48
CA PRO A 110 -17.13 -15.17 18.36
C PRO A 110 -17.57 -14.07 17.39
N PHE A 111 -16.70 -13.08 17.09
CA PHE A 111 -17.02 -11.98 16.18
C PHE A 111 -17.11 -12.38 14.71
N LEU A 112 -16.56 -13.53 14.31
CA LEU A 112 -16.62 -14.00 12.91
C LEU A 112 -18.07 -14.35 12.48
N ARG A 113 -18.94 -14.69 13.43
CA ARG A 113 -20.31 -15.18 13.18
C ARG A 113 -21.30 -14.09 12.75
N TYR A 114 -21.00 -12.81 12.95
CA TYR A 114 -21.90 -11.70 12.62
C TYR A 114 -22.02 -11.39 11.11
N VAL A 115 -21.17 -11.99 10.27
CA VAL A 115 -21.16 -11.73 8.80
C VAL A 115 -22.11 -12.68 8.04
N HIS A 116 -22.62 -13.73 8.69
CA HIS A 116 -23.69 -14.57 8.16
C HIS A 116 -24.96 -14.32 8.97
N GLY A 117 -25.66 -13.23 8.62
CA GLY A 117 -27.03 -13.02 9.07
C GLY A 117 -27.98 -13.91 8.27
N ASP A 118 -28.68 -14.77 8.99
CA ASP A 118 -30.04 -15.21 8.63
C ASP A 118 -31.03 -14.03 8.76
#